data_AF-A0A644SQ76-F1
#
_entry.id   AF-A0A644SQ76-F1
#
_cell.length_a   1.000
_cell.length_b   1.000
_cell.length_c   1.000
_cell.angle_alpha   90.00
_cell.angle_beta   90.00
_cell.angle_gamma   90.00
#
_symmetry.space_group_name_H-M   'P 1'
#
loop_
_entity.id
_entity.type
_entity.pdbx_description
1 polymer ?
#
loop_
_entity_poly.entity_id
_entity_poly.type
_entity_poly.pdbx_seq_one_letter_code
_entity_poly.pdbx_strand_id
1 'polypeptide(L)'
;MKFFKSLLLCFLFFGLGNFKAQKIEKISNEEQLRFVFVQNFQNLLMKNYAGKRNEINFKNAKLTDLKIQYLKNSTLLAPKDNINLKLLADYTFFSFYPNINAIILKNHSSFKEKISDEEKQKYNALFLEIAKQIPNETYIELSKITDEINRDKFALTVPYRFEIFQDLFDENQRKRIDIINFLLWNVE
;
A
#
# COMPACT_ATOMS: atom_id res chain seq x y z
N MET A 1 31.14 -7.47 -29.15
CA MET A 1 30.99 -7.93 -27.75
C MET A 1 30.00 -7.14 -26.89
N LYS A 2 29.91 -5.81 -26.97
CA LYS A 2 28.93 -5.02 -26.17
C LYS A 2 27.46 -5.30 -26.54
N PHE A 3 27.18 -5.51 -27.83
CA PHE A 3 25.83 -5.79 -28.34
C PHE A 3 25.25 -7.11 -27.80
N PHE A 4 26.03 -8.20 -27.84
CA PHE A 4 25.62 -9.49 -27.29
C PHE A 4 25.41 -9.46 -25.77
N LYS A 5 26.20 -8.69 -25.03
CA LYS A 5 25.96 -8.48 -23.58
C LYS A 5 24.67 -7.72 -23.31
N SER A 6 24.34 -6.71 -24.11
CA SER A 6 23.07 -5.97 -24.01
C SER A 6 21.87 -6.83 -24.39
N LEU A 7 22.00 -7.67 -25.41
CA LEU A 7 20.95 -8.59 -25.85
C LEU A 7 20.71 -9.68 -24.80
N LEU A 8 21.78 -10.21 -24.20
CA LEU A 8 21.70 -11.18 -23.09
C LEU A 8 21.08 -10.56 -21.84
N LEU A 9 21.38 -9.30 -21.52
CA LEU A 9 20.72 -8.56 -20.45
C LEU A 9 19.21 -8.42 -20.73
N CYS A 10 18.83 -8.03 -21.94
CA CYS A 10 17.42 -7.98 -22.35
C CYS A 10 16.76 -9.36 -22.24
N PHE A 11 17.40 -10.43 -22.69
CA PHE A 11 16.87 -11.79 -22.55
C PHE A 11 16.78 -12.26 -21.09
N LEU A 12 17.68 -11.82 -20.20
CA LEU A 12 17.58 -12.12 -18.78
C LEU A 12 16.45 -11.32 -18.11
N PHE A 13 16.32 -10.02 -18.39
CA PHE A 13 15.26 -9.18 -17.82
C PHE A 13 13.87 -9.52 -18.36
N PHE A 14 13.72 -9.69 -19.68
CA PHE A 14 12.45 -10.03 -20.31
C PHE A 14 12.15 -11.54 -20.27
N GLY A 15 13.16 -12.40 -20.37
CA GLY A 15 12.98 -13.86 -20.33
C GLY A 15 12.68 -14.39 -18.93
N LEU A 16 13.39 -13.97 -17.87
CA LEU A 16 13.05 -14.37 -16.50
C LEU A 16 11.71 -13.76 -16.05
N GLY A 17 11.39 -12.56 -16.52
CA GLY A 17 10.07 -11.94 -16.36
C GLY A 17 8.97 -12.78 -17.02
N ASN A 18 9.18 -13.24 -18.25
CA ASN A 18 8.24 -14.08 -18.99
C ASN A 18 8.10 -15.50 -18.41
N PHE A 19 9.16 -16.12 -17.90
CA PHE A 19 9.04 -17.45 -17.26
C PHE A 19 8.30 -17.41 -15.92
N LYS A 20 8.48 -16.35 -15.12
CA LYS A 20 7.64 -16.13 -13.94
C LYS A 20 6.20 -15.83 -14.34
N ALA A 21 5.99 -15.01 -15.37
CA ALA A 21 4.66 -14.69 -15.89
C ALA A 21 3.94 -15.94 -16.43
N GLN A 22 4.60 -16.85 -17.13
CA GLN A 22 4.02 -18.12 -17.63
C GLN A 22 3.65 -19.09 -16.50
N LYS A 23 4.42 -19.12 -15.40
CA LYS A 23 4.07 -19.94 -14.23
C LYS A 23 2.81 -19.40 -13.52
N ILE A 24 2.58 -18.10 -13.66
CA ILE A 24 1.42 -17.37 -13.13
C ILE A 24 0.25 -17.33 -14.14
N GLU A 25 0.50 -17.51 -15.44
CA GLU A 25 -0.53 -17.69 -16.48
C GLU A 25 -1.39 -18.95 -16.24
N LYS A 26 -0.88 -19.90 -15.45
CA LYS A 26 -1.66 -21.03 -14.88
C LYS A 26 -2.64 -20.62 -13.77
N ILE A 27 -2.53 -19.41 -13.22
CA ILE A 27 -3.44 -18.79 -12.26
C ILE A 27 -4.43 -17.95 -13.08
N SER A 28 -5.47 -18.59 -13.59
CA SER A 28 -6.38 -18.05 -14.61
C SER A 28 -7.40 -17.01 -14.10
N ASN A 29 -7.23 -16.43 -12.92
CA ASN A 29 -8.17 -15.46 -12.34
C ASN A 29 -7.43 -14.30 -11.63
N GLU A 30 -7.73 -13.05 -12.01
CA GLU A 30 -7.24 -11.81 -11.37
C GLU A 30 -7.33 -11.86 -9.84
N GLU A 31 -8.41 -12.45 -9.31
CA GLU A 31 -8.64 -12.53 -7.87
C GLU A 31 -7.58 -13.37 -7.15
N GLN A 32 -7.16 -14.48 -7.74
CA GLN A 32 -6.11 -15.33 -7.18
C GLN A 32 -4.75 -14.62 -7.21
N LEU A 33 -4.50 -13.82 -8.25
CA LEU A 33 -3.29 -12.99 -8.36
C LEU A 33 -3.24 -11.90 -7.30
N ARG A 34 -4.38 -11.29 -6.97
CA ARG A 34 -4.49 -10.32 -5.86
C ARG A 34 -4.12 -10.98 -4.54
N PHE A 35 -4.60 -12.18 -4.24
CA PHE A 35 -4.22 -12.89 -3.01
C PHE A 35 -2.73 -13.20 -2.94
N VAL A 36 -2.14 -13.71 -4.03
CA VAL A 36 -0.70 -13.97 -4.10
C VAL A 36 0.09 -12.69 -3.89
N PHE A 37 -0.35 -11.57 -4.48
CA PHE A 37 0.24 -10.27 -4.22
C PHE A 37 0.16 -9.90 -2.73
N VAL A 38 -1.03 -9.97 -2.12
CA VAL A 38 -1.24 -9.57 -0.73
C VAL A 38 -0.34 -10.36 0.21
N GLN A 39 -0.29 -11.69 0.04
CA GLN A 39 0.58 -12.56 0.83
C GLN A 39 2.06 -12.21 0.64
N ASN A 40 2.51 -12.03 -0.60
CA ASN A 40 3.90 -11.68 -0.88
C ASN A 40 4.27 -10.31 -0.30
N PHE A 41 3.36 -9.34 -0.36
CA PHE A 41 3.59 -8.01 0.18
C PHE A 41 3.64 -8.01 1.71
N GLN A 42 2.73 -8.73 2.38
CA GLN A 42 2.77 -8.91 3.84
C GLN A 42 4.08 -9.55 4.30
N ASN A 43 4.51 -10.63 3.61
CA ASN A 43 5.79 -11.29 3.90
C ASN A 43 6.97 -10.33 3.71
N LEU A 44 6.96 -9.53 2.65
CA LEU A 44 7.99 -8.54 2.36
C LEU A 44 8.04 -7.44 3.44
N LEU A 45 6.88 -6.93 3.86
CA LEU A 45 6.77 -5.96 4.95
C LEU A 45 7.38 -6.51 6.25
N MET A 46 7.00 -7.72 6.65
CA MET A 46 7.52 -8.32 7.87
C MET A 46 9.01 -8.59 7.81
N LYS A 47 9.50 -9.10 6.66
CA LYS A 47 10.90 -9.46 6.51
C LYS A 47 11.82 -8.26 6.47
N ASN A 48 11.43 -7.19 5.76
CA ASN A 48 12.34 -6.09 5.42
C ASN A 48 12.07 -4.81 6.22
N TYR A 49 10.86 -4.63 6.76
CA TYR A 49 10.41 -3.34 7.30
C TYR A 49 9.88 -3.39 8.74
N ALA A 50 9.53 -4.57 9.27
CA ALA A 50 9.09 -4.68 10.67
C ALA A 50 10.18 -4.28 11.69
N GLY A 51 11.46 -4.48 11.37
CA GLY A 51 12.56 -3.97 12.21
C GLY A 51 12.57 -2.44 12.26
N LYS A 52 12.44 -1.78 11.11
CA LYS A 52 12.39 -0.31 10.99
C LYS A 52 11.18 0.30 11.72
N ARG A 53 10.07 -0.44 11.83
CA ARG A 53 8.92 -0.07 12.66
C ARG A 53 9.31 0.16 14.12
N ASN A 54 10.16 -0.71 14.66
CA ASN A 54 10.57 -0.64 16.07
C ASN A 54 11.57 0.48 16.36
N GLU A 55 12.30 0.93 15.33
CA GLU A 55 13.32 1.98 15.44
C GLU A 55 12.71 3.39 15.43
N ILE A 56 11.56 3.58 14.76
CA ILE A 56 10.90 4.89 14.66
C ILE A 56 9.96 5.13 15.84
N ASN A 57 10.44 5.88 16.83
CA ASN A 57 9.64 6.32 17.97
C ASN A 57 8.97 7.68 17.70
N PHE A 58 7.86 7.67 16.95
CA PHE A 58 7.02 8.85 16.74
C PHE A 58 5.68 8.71 17.46
N LYS A 59 5.48 9.49 18.52
CA LYS A 59 4.23 9.51 19.30
C LYS A 59 3.42 10.75 18.97
N ASN A 60 2.17 10.56 18.57
CA ASN A 60 1.30 11.65 18.16
C ASN A 60 -0.17 11.30 18.44
N ALA A 61 -0.84 12.10 19.27
CA ALA A 61 -2.24 11.83 19.65
C ALA A 61 -3.19 11.82 18.43
N LYS A 62 -2.98 12.72 17.45
CA LYS A 62 -3.79 12.75 16.22
C LYS A 62 -3.57 11.51 15.36
N LEU A 63 -2.36 10.94 15.37
CA LEU A 63 -2.08 9.67 14.69
C LEU A 63 -2.80 8.50 15.37
N THR A 64 -2.84 8.49 16.71
CA THR A 64 -3.62 7.50 17.48
C THR A 64 -5.11 7.62 17.19
N ASP A 65 -5.69 8.83 17.20
CA ASP A 65 -7.09 9.05 16.86
C ASP A 65 -7.40 8.62 15.42
N LEU A 66 -6.48 8.91 14.49
CA LEU A 66 -6.59 8.50 13.10
C LEU A 66 -6.54 6.97 12.95
N LYS A 67 -5.72 6.28 13.74
CA LYS A 67 -5.67 4.81 13.81
C LYS A 67 -6.99 4.23 14.29
N ILE A 68 -7.62 4.81 15.32
CA ILE A 68 -8.92 4.37 15.82
C ILE A 68 -9.99 4.51 14.73
N GLN A 69 -10.02 5.65 14.03
CA GLN A 69 -10.94 5.87 12.92
C GLN A 69 -10.68 4.91 11.76
N TYR A 70 -9.40 4.66 11.44
CA TYR A 70 -8.98 3.66 10.47
C TYR A 70 -9.54 2.29 10.79
N LEU A 71 -9.32 1.80 12.00
CA LEU A 71 -9.77 0.48 12.42
C LEU A 71 -11.30 0.39 12.34
N LYS A 72 -12.02 1.40 12.83
CA LYS A 72 -13.48 1.46 12.78
C LYS A 72 -14.03 1.40 11.35
N ASN A 73 -13.42 2.12 10.41
CA ASN A 73 -13.89 2.13 9.02
C ASN A 73 -13.46 0.86 8.28
N SER A 74 -12.24 0.36 8.54
CA SER A 74 -11.74 -0.87 7.91
C SER A 74 -12.59 -2.10 8.25
N THR A 75 -13.17 -2.19 9.46
CA THR A 75 -14.08 -3.28 9.81
C THR A 75 -15.39 -3.22 9.05
N LEU A 76 -15.87 -2.01 8.70
CA LEU A 76 -17.03 -1.84 7.82
C LEU A 76 -16.74 -2.30 6.38
N LEU A 77 -15.46 -2.43 6.02
CA LEU A 77 -15.04 -2.96 4.73
C LEU A 77 -15.00 -4.50 4.69
N ALA A 78 -15.17 -5.18 5.83
CA ALA A 78 -15.17 -6.63 5.85
C ALA A 78 -16.28 -7.19 4.93
N PRO A 79 -15.95 -8.12 4.01
CA PRO A 79 -16.96 -8.72 3.15
C PRO A 79 -18.00 -9.48 3.99
N LYS A 80 -19.29 -9.34 3.66
CA LYS A 80 -20.38 -10.05 4.35
C LYS A 80 -20.33 -11.56 4.14
N ASP A 81 -19.80 -11.98 3.00
CA ASP A 81 -19.58 -13.36 2.60
C ASP A 81 -18.24 -13.51 1.87
N ASN A 82 -17.56 -14.64 2.09
CA ASN A 82 -16.23 -14.91 1.51
C ASN A 82 -16.26 -15.29 0.02
N ILE A 83 -17.38 -15.06 -0.67
CA ILE A 83 -17.59 -15.46 -2.06
C ILE A 83 -16.87 -14.49 -2.99
N ASN A 84 -16.79 -13.20 -2.65
CA ASN A 84 -16.08 -12.21 -3.45
C ASN A 84 -14.59 -12.17 -3.06
N LEU A 85 -13.77 -12.93 -3.78
CA LEU A 85 -12.34 -13.09 -3.53
C LEU A 85 -11.57 -11.77 -3.67
N LYS A 86 -11.94 -10.92 -4.65
CA LYS A 86 -11.33 -9.58 -4.78
C LYS A 86 -11.51 -8.76 -3.50
N LEU A 87 -12.74 -8.71 -2.99
CA LEU A 87 -13.02 -7.95 -1.77
C LEU A 87 -12.29 -8.53 -0.56
N LEU A 88 -12.25 -9.86 -0.43
CA LEU A 88 -11.51 -10.47 0.67
C LEU A 88 -10.00 -10.18 0.61
N ALA A 89 -9.39 -10.17 -0.58
CA ALA A 89 -7.99 -9.80 -0.75
C ALA A 89 -7.72 -8.34 -0.37
N ASP A 90 -8.56 -7.42 -0.84
CA ASP A 90 -8.44 -5.98 -0.55
C ASP A 90 -8.59 -5.71 0.96
N TYR A 91 -9.59 -6.31 1.61
CA TYR A 91 -9.75 -6.25 3.07
C TYR A 91 -8.51 -6.78 3.81
N THR A 92 -8.01 -7.94 3.40
CA THR A 92 -6.81 -8.57 4.01
C THR A 92 -5.57 -7.69 3.88
N PHE A 93 -5.40 -7.00 2.75
CA PHE A 93 -4.33 -6.04 2.55
C PHE A 93 -4.42 -4.89 3.57
N PHE A 94 -5.60 -4.27 3.67
CA PHE A 94 -5.84 -3.13 4.56
C PHE A 94 -5.68 -3.49 6.03
N SER A 95 -6.26 -4.59 6.48
CA SER A 95 -6.15 -5.01 7.88
C SER A 95 -4.70 -5.22 8.34
N PHE A 96 -3.79 -5.48 7.40
CA PHE A 96 -2.38 -5.68 7.70
C PHE A 96 -1.53 -4.40 7.62
N TYR A 97 -1.56 -3.71 6.47
CA TYR A 97 -0.80 -2.48 6.24
C TYR A 97 -1.78 -1.32 6.03
N PRO A 98 -1.91 -0.40 7.00
CA PRO A 98 -2.86 0.69 6.91
C PRO A 98 -2.73 1.47 5.62
N ASN A 99 -3.87 1.72 4.99
CA ASN A 99 -3.97 2.58 3.83
C ASN A 99 -5.09 3.58 4.07
N ILE A 100 -4.74 4.85 4.21
CA ILE A 100 -5.68 5.91 4.54
C ILE A 100 -6.81 6.06 3.53
N ASN A 101 -6.63 5.60 2.29
CA ASN A 101 -7.71 5.54 1.32
C ASN A 101 -8.89 4.69 1.85
N ALA A 102 -8.67 3.68 2.68
CA ALA A 102 -9.72 2.89 3.31
C ALA A 102 -10.55 3.66 4.36
N ILE A 103 -10.00 4.70 5.02
CA ILE A 103 -10.80 5.59 5.89
C ILE A 103 -11.82 6.37 5.07
N ILE A 104 -11.44 6.70 3.85
CA ILE A 104 -12.14 7.60 2.96
C ILE A 104 -13.19 6.87 2.13
N LEU A 105 -13.07 5.55 2.01
CA LEU A 105 -14.01 4.74 1.26
C LEU A 105 -15.14 4.33 2.19
N LYS A 106 -16.36 4.81 1.91
CA LYS A 106 -17.55 4.58 2.76
C LYS A 106 -18.17 3.19 2.60
N ASN A 107 -17.88 2.47 1.50
CA ASN A 107 -18.45 1.16 1.25
C ASN A 107 -17.60 0.27 0.34
N HIS A 108 -17.41 -0.98 0.75
CA HIS A 108 -16.58 -1.96 0.05
C HIS A 108 -17.24 -2.54 -1.21
N SER A 109 -18.58 -2.58 -1.23
CA SER A 109 -19.36 -3.22 -2.30
C SER A 109 -19.23 -2.55 -3.67
N SER A 110 -18.59 -1.38 -3.77
CA SER A 110 -18.28 -0.78 -5.05
C SER A 110 -17.12 0.24 -5.07
N PHE A 111 -16.61 0.72 -3.93
CA PHE A 111 -15.69 1.88 -3.89
C PHE A 111 -16.18 3.06 -4.77
N LYS A 112 -17.51 3.19 -4.94
CA LYS A 112 -18.14 4.18 -5.84
C LYS A 112 -18.48 5.47 -5.11
N GLU A 113 -18.78 5.41 -3.82
CA GLU A 113 -18.99 6.61 -3.01
C GLU A 113 -17.64 7.19 -2.59
N LYS A 114 -17.19 8.16 -3.38
CA LYS A 114 -16.13 9.10 -2.99
C LYS A 114 -16.68 10.01 -1.90
N ILE A 115 -15.89 10.28 -0.86
CA ILE A 115 -16.20 11.36 0.09
C ILE A 115 -16.31 12.70 -0.66
N SER A 116 -16.99 13.67 -0.06
CA SER A 116 -17.03 15.02 -0.64
C SER A 116 -15.62 15.64 -0.69
N ASP A 117 -15.43 16.60 -1.59
CA ASP A 117 -14.17 17.35 -1.65
C ASP A 117 -13.87 18.07 -0.33
N GLU A 118 -14.91 18.49 0.39
CA GLU A 118 -14.81 19.10 1.72
C GLU A 118 -14.28 18.10 2.77
N GLU A 119 -14.80 16.86 2.79
CA GLU A 119 -14.29 15.80 3.64
C GLU A 119 -12.83 15.47 3.30
N LYS A 120 -12.49 15.44 2.00
CA LYS A 120 -11.12 15.18 1.53
C LYS A 120 -10.15 16.28 1.97
N GLN A 121 -10.58 17.55 1.91
CA GLN A 121 -9.79 18.68 2.39
C GLN A 121 -9.55 18.61 3.91
N LYS A 122 -10.53 18.18 4.70
CA LYS A 122 -10.36 17.98 6.15
C LYS A 122 -9.28 16.94 6.46
N TYR A 123 -9.29 15.80 5.77
CA TYR A 123 -8.24 14.79 5.93
C TYR A 123 -6.87 15.29 5.46
N ASN A 124 -6.81 16.03 4.35
CA ASN A 124 -5.57 16.65 3.89
C ASN A 124 -4.97 17.62 4.91
N ALA A 125 -5.80 18.45 5.54
CA ALA A 125 -5.36 19.35 6.61
C ALA A 125 -4.83 18.54 7.80
N LEU A 126 -5.55 17.51 8.24
CA LEU A 126 -5.10 16.62 9.32
C LEU A 126 -3.75 15.96 9.01
N PHE A 127 -3.57 15.44 7.81
CA PHE A 127 -2.30 14.83 7.38
C PHE A 127 -1.16 15.83 7.39
N LEU A 128 -1.41 17.06 6.94
CA LEU A 128 -0.43 18.13 6.95
C LEU A 128 -0.04 18.52 8.38
N GLU A 129 -1.01 18.58 9.29
CA GLU A 129 -0.75 18.85 10.71
C GLU A 129 0.10 17.76 11.36
N ILE A 130 -0.21 16.48 11.10
CA ILE A 130 0.61 15.36 11.59
C ILE A 130 2.02 15.47 11.01
N ALA A 131 2.15 15.69 9.70
CA ALA A 131 3.45 15.76 9.02
C ALA A 131 4.33 16.90 9.54
N LYS A 132 3.75 18.06 9.85
CA LYS A 132 4.46 19.21 10.43
C LYS A 132 5.03 18.94 11.82
N GLN A 133 4.51 17.94 12.53
CA GLN A 133 4.98 17.56 13.87
C GLN A 133 6.09 16.50 13.81
N ILE A 134 6.40 15.94 12.64
CA ILE A 134 7.49 14.99 12.45
C ILE A 134 8.82 15.78 12.39
N PRO A 135 9.83 15.44 13.22
CA PRO A 135 11.16 16.03 13.10
C PRO A 135 11.73 15.82 11.70
N ASN A 136 12.46 16.81 11.16
CA ASN A 136 12.92 16.77 9.77
C ASN A 136 13.78 15.54 9.45
N GLU A 137 14.67 15.14 10.35
CA GLU A 137 15.52 13.94 10.18
C GLU A 137 14.66 12.67 10.11
N THR A 138 13.70 12.52 11.02
CA THR A 138 12.73 11.42 11.03
C THR A 138 11.88 11.43 9.75
N TYR A 139 11.49 12.60 9.26
CA TYR A 139 10.72 12.72 8.02
C TYR A 139 11.52 12.24 6.80
N ILE A 140 12.81 12.60 6.71
CA ILE A 140 13.71 12.15 5.64
C ILE A 140 13.87 10.62 5.68
N GLU A 141 14.03 10.05 6.87
CA GLU A 141 14.13 8.60 7.05
C GLU A 141 12.83 7.88 6.64
N LEU A 142 11.68 8.35 7.15
CA LEU A 142 10.35 7.85 6.77
C LEU A 142 10.12 7.94 5.25
N SER A 143 10.58 9.02 4.62
CA SER A 143 10.50 9.19 3.16
C SER A 143 11.26 8.10 2.42
N LYS A 144 12.50 7.79 2.85
CA LYS A 144 13.31 6.72 2.24
C LYS A 144 12.65 5.35 2.42
N ILE A 145 12.19 5.04 3.63
CA ILE A 145 11.53 3.76 3.93
C ILE A 145 10.29 3.57 3.07
N THR A 146 9.45 4.60 2.96
CA THR A 146 8.23 4.53 2.16
C THR A 146 8.49 4.46 0.66
N ASP A 147 9.57 5.08 0.16
CA ASP A 147 10.02 4.91 -1.23
C ASP A 147 10.46 3.48 -1.53
N GLU A 148 11.19 2.85 -0.61
CA GLU A 148 11.60 1.46 -0.72
C GLU A 148 10.39 0.51 -0.73
N ILE A 149 9.46 0.68 0.23
CA ILE A 149 8.21 -0.09 0.29
C ILE A 149 7.42 0.05 -1.02
N ASN A 150 7.29 1.27 -1.56
CA ASN A 150 6.55 1.51 -2.80
C ASN A 150 7.23 0.86 -4.01
N ARG A 151 8.56 0.90 -4.09
CA ARG A 151 9.33 0.23 -5.15
C ARG A 151 9.17 -1.28 -5.09
N ASP A 152 9.28 -1.86 -3.89
CA ASP A 152 9.10 -3.30 -3.66
C ASP A 152 7.66 -3.74 -3.98
N LYS A 153 6.68 -2.96 -3.52
CA LYS A 153 5.26 -3.15 -3.85
C LYS A 153 5.04 -3.15 -5.36
N PHE A 154 5.63 -2.20 -6.08
CA PHE A 154 5.55 -2.14 -7.54
C PHE A 154 6.20 -3.35 -8.21
N ALA A 155 7.35 -3.80 -7.72
CA ALA A 155 8.02 -4.99 -8.26
C ALA A 155 7.17 -6.27 -8.10
N LEU A 156 6.34 -6.36 -7.05
CA LEU A 156 5.42 -7.47 -6.84
C LEU A 156 4.20 -7.46 -7.78
N THR A 157 3.86 -6.31 -8.39
CA THR A 157 2.72 -6.21 -9.32
C THR A 157 3.13 -6.37 -10.78
N VAL A 158 4.42 -6.39 -11.13
CA VAL A 158 4.88 -6.64 -12.51
C VAL A 158 4.73 -8.12 -12.86
N PRO A 159 4.16 -8.49 -14.04
CA PRO A 159 3.74 -7.63 -15.16
C PRO A 159 2.30 -7.12 -15.09
N TYR A 160 1.49 -7.62 -14.17
CA TYR A 160 0.04 -7.40 -14.13
C TYR A 160 -0.39 -5.96 -13.82
N ARG A 161 0.50 -5.15 -13.21
CA ARG A 161 0.28 -3.77 -12.80
C ARG A 161 -1.10 -3.57 -12.16
N PHE A 162 -1.48 -4.45 -11.24
CA PHE A 162 -2.69 -4.24 -10.47
C PHE A 162 -2.56 -2.90 -9.72
N GLU A 163 -3.26 -1.88 -10.21
CA GLU A 163 -3.63 -0.75 -9.38
C GLU A 163 -4.66 -1.30 -8.41
N ILE A 164 -4.19 -1.73 -7.25
CA ILE A 164 -5.09 -2.26 -6.23
C ILE A 164 -6.05 -1.12 -5.82
N PHE A 165 -5.60 0.15 -5.92
CA PHE A 165 -6.46 1.34 -5.85
C PHE A 165 -5.93 2.48 -6.72
N GLN A 166 -6.86 3.26 -7.30
CA GLN A 166 -6.56 4.62 -7.75
C GLN A 166 -6.28 5.46 -6.51
N ASP A 167 -5.11 6.12 -6.49
CA ASP A 167 -4.83 7.09 -5.43
C ASP A 167 -5.88 8.21 -5.49
N LEU A 168 -6.66 8.33 -4.42
CA LEU A 168 -7.70 9.36 -4.32
C LEU A 168 -7.10 10.75 -4.14
N PHE A 169 -5.81 10.83 -3.86
CA PHE A 169 -5.07 12.06 -3.57
C PHE A 169 -4.11 12.40 -4.70
N ASP A 170 -3.84 13.69 -4.84
CA ASP A 170 -2.89 14.23 -5.80
C ASP A 170 -1.47 13.66 -5.53
N GLU A 171 -0.66 13.49 -6.58
CA GLU A 171 0.74 13.06 -6.48
C GLU A 171 1.54 13.90 -5.48
N ASN A 172 1.25 15.21 -5.39
CA ASN A 172 1.87 16.14 -4.45
C ASN A 172 1.59 15.81 -2.97
N GLN A 173 0.56 15.00 -2.69
CA GLN A 173 0.16 14.59 -1.34
C GLN A 173 0.58 13.16 -1.03
N ARG A 174 0.94 12.38 -2.06
CA ARG A 174 1.23 10.94 -1.98
C ARG A 174 2.32 10.60 -0.97
N LYS A 175 3.44 11.32 -1.01
CA LYS A 175 4.56 11.08 -0.09
C LYS A 175 4.15 11.19 1.39
N ARG A 176 3.36 12.20 1.72
CA ARG A 176 2.86 12.41 3.09
C ARG A 176 1.90 11.29 3.51
N ILE A 177 1.05 10.84 2.59
CA ILE A 177 0.13 9.72 2.84
C ILE A 177 0.89 8.42 3.06
N ASP A 178 1.92 8.14 2.25
CA ASP A 178 2.75 6.95 2.43
C ASP A 178 3.44 6.93 3.81
N ILE A 179 3.97 8.08 4.23
CA ILE A 179 4.54 8.26 5.57
C ILE A 179 3.50 8.01 6.66
N ILE A 180 2.30 8.56 6.52
CA ILE A 180 1.22 8.36 7.49
C ILE A 180 0.78 6.89 7.53
N ASN A 181 0.67 6.22 6.38
CA ASN A 181 0.35 4.79 6.31
C ASN A 181 1.37 3.94 7.06
N PHE A 182 2.66 4.22 6.87
CA PHE A 182 3.73 3.56 7.62
C PHE A 182 3.64 3.85 9.12
N LEU A 183 3.45 5.11 9.51
CA LEU A 183 3.32 5.50 10.92
C LEU A 183 2.09 4.85 11.58
N LEU A 184 0.97 4.74 10.88
CA LEU A 184 -0.23 4.03 11.35
C LEU A 184 0.01 2.53 11.50
N TRP A 185 0.91 1.94 10.72
CA TRP A 185 1.34 0.55 10.91
C TRP A 185 2.10 0.38 12.24
N ASN A 186 2.75 1.45 12.71
CA ASN A 186 3.54 1.44 13.93
C ASN A 186 2.73 1.65 15.21
N VAL A 187 1.57 2.33 15.11
CA VAL A 187 0.67 2.54 16.26
C VAL A 187 0.04 1.21 16.68
N GLU A 188 0.31 0.81 17.92
CA GLU A 188 -0.32 -0.31 18.63
C GLU A 188 -1.71 0.06 19.17
#